data_AF-A0A2T9XPG0-F1
#
_entry.id   AF-A0A2T9XPG0-F1
#
_cell.length_a   1.000
_cell.length_b   1.000
_cell.length_c   1.000
_cell.angle_alpha   90.00
_cell.angle_beta   90.00
_cell.angle_gamma   90.00
#
_symmetry.space_group_name_H-M   'P 1'
#
loop_
_entity.id
_entity.type
_entity.pdbx_description
1 polymer ?
#
loop_
_entity_poly.entity_id
_entity_poly.type
_entity_poly.pdbx_seq_one_letter_code
_entity_poly.pdbx_strand_id
1 'polypeptide(L)'
;MTTPVHQLKAELFKTLGHPLRIRILEKLCLREHSVGELLAELDVEASNLSQQLGVLRASGLVATRRDGSAVLYAVTDPEIAELLAVARRIRTKLLSDQLELLSDEVVETSGQPTGASS
;
A
#
# COMPACT_ATOMS: atom_id res chain seq x y z
N MET A 1 19.32 19.77 16.62
CA MET A 1 19.69 18.35 16.48
C MET A 1 19.22 17.89 15.12
N THR A 2 20.13 17.59 14.19
CA THR A 2 19.77 17.08 12.85
C THR A 2 19.34 15.62 12.99
N THR A 3 18.08 15.31 12.68
CA THR A 3 17.58 13.93 12.67
C THR A 3 18.34 13.13 11.61
N PRO A 4 18.92 11.97 11.94
CA PRO A 4 19.59 11.13 10.96
C PRO A 4 18.66 10.69 9.83
N VAL A 5 19.16 10.64 8.59
CA VAL A 5 18.36 10.27 7.40
C VAL A 5 17.68 8.91 7.52
N HIS A 6 18.32 7.92 8.16
CA HIS A 6 17.71 6.60 8.35
C HIS A 6 16.49 6.65 9.29
N GLN A 7 16.49 7.53 10.28
CA GLN A 7 15.37 7.71 11.19
C GLN A 7 14.18 8.37 10.46
N LEU A 8 14.43 9.38 9.64
CA LEU A 8 13.40 10.00 8.80
C LEU A 8 12.75 8.99 7.85
N LYS A 9 13.56 8.12 7.22
CA LYS A 9 13.07 7.02 6.38
C LYS A 9 12.22 6.03 7.18
N ALA A 10 12.65 5.65 8.38
CA ALA A 10 11.89 4.74 9.23
C ALA A 10 10.54 5.34 9.68
N GLU A 11 10.50 6.63 10.00
CA GLU A 11 9.27 7.36 10.34
C GLU A 11 8.29 7.42 9.17
N LEU A 12 8.80 7.66 7.95
CA LEU A 12 8.01 7.56 6.72
C LEU A 12 7.41 6.16 6.57
N PHE A 13 8.23 5.10 6.66
CA PHE A 13 7.73 3.73 6.51
C PHE A 13 6.73 3.33 7.61
N LYS A 14 6.95 3.77 8.84
CA LYS A 14 5.98 3.60 9.94
C LYS A 14 4.65 4.30 9.61
N THR A 15 4.70 5.44 8.94
CA THR A 15 3.53 6.18 8.47
C THR A 15 2.83 5.48 7.30
N LEU A 16 3.56 4.75 6.46
CA LEU A 16 2.96 3.98 5.36
C LEU A 16 2.43 2.61 5.81
N GLY A 17 2.91 2.07 6.94
CA GLY A 17 2.60 0.73 7.43
C GLY A 17 1.17 0.45 7.91
N HIS A 18 0.15 1.23 7.51
CA HIS A 18 -1.26 0.92 7.82
C HIS A 18 -2.07 0.73 6.52
N PRO A 19 -2.86 -0.36 6.39
CA PRO A 19 -3.58 -0.66 5.15
C PRO A 19 -4.49 0.46 4.66
N LEU A 20 -5.26 1.09 5.57
CA LEU A 20 -6.17 2.18 5.19
C LEU A 20 -5.41 3.42 4.69
N ARG A 21 -4.21 3.71 5.23
CA ARG A 21 -3.41 4.85 4.76
C ARG A 21 -2.93 4.62 3.33
N ILE A 22 -2.51 3.40 3.01
CA ILE A 22 -2.17 3.02 1.62
C ILE A 22 -3.37 3.19 0.70
N ARG A 23 -4.55 2.67 1.07
CA ARG A 23 -5.77 2.81 0.26
C ARG A 23 -6.15 4.28 0.02
N ILE A 24 -6.04 5.13 1.04
CA ILE A 24 -6.28 6.58 0.91
C ILE A 24 -5.28 7.18 -0.08
N LEU A 25 -3.98 6.93 0.10
CA LEU A 25 -2.94 7.47 -0.77
C LEU A 25 -3.10 7.00 -2.22
N GLU A 26 -3.45 5.73 -2.45
CA GLU A 26 -3.72 5.20 -3.79
C GLU A 26 -4.86 5.97 -4.49
N LYS A 27 -5.91 6.38 -3.77
CA LYS A 27 -6.97 7.24 -4.31
C LYS A 27 -6.47 8.66 -4.59
N LEU A 28 -5.80 9.26 -3.61
CA LEU A 28 -5.29 10.63 -3.71
C LEU A 28 -4.18 10.80 -4.76
N CYS A 29 -3.50 9.73 -5.15
CA CYS A 29 -2.54 9.74 -6.26
C CYS A 29 -3.21 9.82 -7.63
N LEU A 30 -4.49 9.43 -7.75
CA LEU A 30 -5.24 9.50 -9.01
C LEU A 30 -5.83 10.90 -9.24
N ARG A 31 -6.37 11.49 -8.17
CA ARG A 31 -6.96 12.84 -8.17
C ARG A 31 -7.14 13.34 -6.75
N GLU A 32 -7.54 14.60 -6.62
CA GLU A 32 -8.00 15.12 -5.34
C GLU A 32 -9.37 14.54 -4.97
N HIS A 33 -9.58 14.26 -3.67
CA HIS A 33 -10.85 13.75 -3.16
C HIS A 33 -11.28 14.50 -1.89
N SER A 34 -12.58 14.72 -1.74
CA SER A 34 -13.19 15.14 -0.48
C SER A 34 -13.29 13.97 0.51
N VAL A 35 -13.51 14.29 1.79
CA VAL A 35 -13.76 13.27 2.83
C VAL A 35 -15.00 12.44 2.50
N GLY A 36 -16.05 13.06 1.96
CA GLY A 36 -17.28 12.36 1.58
C GLY A 36 -17.07 11.33 0.47
N GLU A 37 -16.30 11.69 -0.56
CA GLU A 37 -15.93 10.75 -1.63
C GLU A 37 -15.07 9.60 -1.10
N LEU A 38 -14.08 9.89 -0.26
CA LEU A 38 -13.23 8.86 0.35
C LEU A 38 -14.05 7.89 1.21
N LEU A 39 -15.06 8.36 1.95
CA LEU A 39 -15.95 7.48 2.72
C LEU A 39 -16.74 6.54 1.82
N ALA A 40 -17.32 7.09 0.75
CA ALA A 40 -18.11 6.32 -0.20
C ALA A 40 -17.27 5.27 -0.96
N GLU A 41 -16.01 5.60 -1.28
CA GLU A 41 -15.12 4.70 -2.05
C GLU A 41 -14.37 3.68 -1.19
N LEU A 42 -14.09 3.99 0.07
CA LEU A 42 -13.24 3.14 0.92
C LEU A 42 -14.03 2.20 1.84
N ASP A 43 -15.33 2.43 2.01
CA ASP A 43 -16.23 1.65 2.88
C ASP A 43 -15.67 1.53 4.30
N VAL A 44 -15.50 2.68 4.96
CA VAL A 44 -14.92 2.78 6.31
C VAL A 44 -15.67 3.80 7.16
N GLU A 45 -15.58 3.62 8.47
CA GLU A 45 -16.14 4.55 9.45
C GLU A 45 -15.50 5.96 9.35
N ALA A 46 -16.33 7.00 9.51
CA ALA A 46 -15.91 8.40 9.43
C ALA A 46 -14.84 8.78 10.46
N SER A 47 -14.93 8.25 11.67
CA SER A 47 -13.95 8.45 12.73
C SER A 47 -12.58 7.86 12.37
N ASN A 48 -12.57 6.64 11.83
CA ASN A 48 -11.34 5.97 11.41
C ASN A 48 -10.69 6.70 10.22
N LEU A 49 -11.47 7.07 9.19
CA LEU A 49 -10.95 7.84 8.06
C LEU A 49 -10.34 9.17 8.52
N SER A 50 -11.05 9.91 9.37
CA SER A 50 -10.57 11.20 9.90
C SER A 50 -9.27 11.04 10.70
N GLN A 51 -9.16 9.97 11.49
CA GLN A 51 -7.94 9.65 12.22
C GLN A 51 -6.77 9.38 11.27
N GLN A 52 -6.96 8.54 10.24
CA GLN A 52 -5.89 8.24 9.28
C GLN A 52 -5.48 9.45 8.44
N LEU A 53 -6.43 10.28 8.00
CA LEU A 53 -6.15 11.54 7.30
C LEU A 53 -5.40 12.52 8.20
N GLY A 54 -5.73 12.58 9.49
CA GLY A 54 -4.99 13.37 10.47
C GLY A 54 -3.52 12.96 10.58
N VAL A 55 -3.25 11.65 10.63
CA VAL A 55 -1.87 11.12 10.65
C VAL A 55 -1.12 11.44 9.36
N LEU A 56 -1.74 11.22 8.19
CA LEU A 56 -1.13 11.51 6.88
C LEU A 56 -0.85 13.00 6.70
N ARG A 57 -1.72 13.86 7.23
CA ARG A 57 -1.54 15.32 7.19
C ARG A 57 -0.43 15.76 8.14
N ALA A 58 -0.38 15.21 9.34
CA ALA A 58 0.67 15.51 10.32
C ALA A 58 2.06 15.07 9.82
N SER A 59 2.14 14.01 9.02
CA SER A 59 3.37 13.56 8.38
C SER A 59 3.72 14.32 7.09
N GLY A 60 2.87 15.25 6.64
CA GLY A 60 3.08 16.02 5.41
C GLY A 60 2.93 15.22 4.11
N LEU A 61 2.33 14.03 4.14
CA LEU A 61 2.10 13.21 2.94
C LEU A 61 0.86 13.66 2.15
N VAL A 62 -0.06 14.34 2.82
CA VAL A 62 -1.25 14.91 2.20
C VAL A 62 -1.44 16.36 2.64
N ALA A 63 -1.96 17.16 1.72
CA ALA A 63 -2.37 18.53 1.95
C ALA A 63 -3.88 18.67 1.72
N THR A 64 -4.44 19.78 2.20
CA THR A 64 -5.85 20.10 2.00
C THR A 64 -6.02 21.46 1.36
N ARG A 65 -6.95 21.58 0.42
CA ARG A 65 -7.43 22.85 -0.13
C ARG A 65 -8.95 22.95 0.07
N ARG A 66 -9.46 24.17 0.26
CA ARG A 66 -10.91 24.41 0.22
C ARG A 66 -11.35 24.65 -1.22
N ASP A 67 -12.42 23.99 -1.62
CA ASP A 67 -13.10 24.20 -2.90
C ASP A 67 -14.60 24.37 -2.63
N GLY A 68 -15.07 25.62 -2.72
CA GLY A 68 -16.40 26.01 -2.24
C GLY A 68 -16.61 25.66 -0.76
N SER A 69 -17.60 24.83 -0.48
CA SER A 69 -17.91 24.33 0.86
C SER A 69 -17.17 23.03 1.22
N ALA A 70 -16.45 22.42 0.28
CA ALA A 70 -15.77 21.15 0.47
C ALA A 70 -14.28 21.34 0.82
N VAL A 71 -13.73 20.38 1.57
CA VAL A 71 -12.29 20.25 1.79
C VAL A 71 -11.80 19.08 0.95
N LEU A 72 -10.92 19.36 0.00
CA LEU A 72 -10.27 18.38 -0.85
C LEU A 72 -8.90 18.04 -0.29
N TYR A 73 -8.57 16.75 -0.33
CA TYR A 73 -7.25 16.20 0.00
C TYR A 73 -6.50 15.88 -1.29
N ALA A 74 -5.18 16.07 -1.26
CA ALA A 74 -4.27 15.74 -2.33
C ALA A 74 -2.95 15.19 -1.74
N VAL A 75 -2.26 14.33 -2.48
CA VAL A 75 -0.87 14.00 -2.14
C VAL A 75 0.03 15.22 -2.33
N THR A 76 1.05 15.35 -1.49
CA THR A 76 1.99 16.48 -1.56
C THR A 76 3.08 16.31 -2.60
N ASP A 77 3.40 15.07 -2.96
CA ASP A 77 4.50 14.74 -3.86
C ASP A 77 4.12 13.55 -4.78
N PRO A 78 4.31 13.65 -6.11
CA PRO A 78 4.08 12.54 -7.04
C PRO A 78 4.99 11.32 -6.79
N GLU A 79 6.16 11.47 -6.16
CA GLU A 79 7.04 10.34 -5.81
C GLU A 79 6.35 9.35 -4.85
N ILE A 80 5.30 9.78 -4.13
CA ILE A 80 4.49 8.88 -3.31
C ILE A 80 3.83 7.80 -4.19
N ALA A 81 3.32 8.17 -5.37
CA ALA A 81 2.71 7.21 -6.30
C ALA A 81 3.75 6.20 -6.81
N GLU A 82 4.96 6.68 -7.14
CA GLU A 82 6.06 5.83 -7.57
C GLU A 82 6.49 4.86 -6.47
N LEU A 83 6.61 5.34 -5.23
CA LEU A 83 6.95 4.52 -4.07
C LEU A 83 5.93 3.39 -3.87
N LEU A 84 4.63 3.70 -3.96
CA LEU A 84 3.57 2.70 -3.84
C LEU A 84 3.62 1.67 -4.99
N ALA A 85 3.89 2.11 -6.22
CA ALA A 85 4.05 1.24 -7.37
C ALA A 85 5.27 0.31 -7.23
N VAL A 86 6.41 0.83 -6.75
CA VAL A 86 7.61 0.04 -6.47
C VAL A 86 7.35 -0.96 -5.35
N ALA A 87 6.70 -0.55 -4.26
CA ALA A 87 6.33 -1.44 -3.16
C ALA A 87 5.46 -2.61 -3.63
N ARG A 88 4.47 -2.34 -4.49
CA ARG A 88 3.64 -3.37 -5.14
C ARG A 88 4.50 -4.32 -5.97
N ARG A 89 5.38 -3.80 -6.83
CA ARG A 89 6.27 -4.60 -7.69
C ARG A 89 7.19 -5.51 -6.88
N ILE A 90 7.79 -4.98 -5.81
CA ILE A 90 8.65 -5.77 -4.91
C ILE A 90 7.83 -6.89 -4.26
N ARG A 91 6.65 -6.57 -3.71
CA ARG A 91 5.78 -7.57 -3.07
C ARG A 91 5.37 -8.69 -4.03
N THR A 92 5.01 -8.34 -5.26
CA THR A 92 4.63 -9.32 -6.29
C THR A 92 5.80 -10.22 -6.67
N LYS A 93 6.99 -9.65 -6.93
CA LYS A 93 8.18 -10.44 -7.27
C LYS A 93 8.53 -11.47 -6.19
N LEU A 94 8.55 -11.05 -4.92
CA LEU A 94 8.86 -11.96 -3.81
C LEU A 94 7.87 -13.12 -3.67
N LEU A 95 6.60 -12.92 -4.04
CA LEU A 95 5.61 -14.00 -4.04
C LEU A 95 5.80 -14.95 -5.24
N SER A 96 6.18 -14.42 -6.40
CA SER A 96 6.50 -15.23 -7.58
C SER A 96 7.73 -16.11 -7.32
N ASP A 97 8.78 -15.56 -6.73
CA ASP A 97 10.01 -16.29 -6.39
C ASP A 97 9.73 -17.43 -5.39
N GLN A 98 8.78 -17.24 -4.48
CA GLN A 98 8.35 -18.29 -3.54
C GLN A 98 7.52 -19.41 -4.20
N LEU A 99 6.77 -19.09 -5.26
CA LEU A 99 5.92 -20.06 -5.96
C LEU A 99 6.74 -20.98 -6.87
N GLU A 100 7.78 -20.46 -7.52
CA GLU A 100 8.67 -21.20 -8.41
C GLU A 100 9.45 -22.30 -7.62
N LEU A 101 9.91 -21.97 -6.41
CA LEU A 101 10.58 -22.91 -5.51
C LEU A 101 9.67 -24.05 -5.03
N LEU A 102 8.37 -23.78 -4.86
CA LEU A 102 7.39 -24.81 -4.46
C LEU A 102 6.93 -25.66 -5.64
N SER A 103 7.00 -25.16 -6.88
CA SER A 103 6.59 -25.93 -8.07
C SER A 103 7.60 -27.01 -8.48
N ASP A 104 8.89 -26.80 -8.22
CA ASP A 104 9.92 -27.80 -8.53
C ASP A 104 9.81 -29.05 -7.65
N GLU A 105 9.29 -28.95 -6.42
CA GLU A 105 9.13 -30.09 -5.52
C GLU A 105 7.92 -31.00 -5.86
N VAL A 106 6.95 -30.52 -6.64
CA VAL A 106 5.72 -31.29 -6.96
C VAL A 106 5.94 -32.26 -8.14
N VAL A 107 6.95 -32.07 -8.97
CA VAL A 107 7.17 -32.89 -10.18
C VAL A 107 7.80 -34.26 -9.86
N GLU A 108 8.41 -34.47 -8.69
CA GLU A 108 9.15 -35.72 -8.38
C GLU A 108 8.32 -36.87 -7.76
N THR A 109 7.01 -36.72 -7.49
CA THR A 109 6.22 -37.80 -6.82
C THR A 109 5.24 -38.57 -7.69
N SER A 110 5.24 -38.36 -9.02
CA SER A 110 4.33 -39.08 -9.92
C SER A 110 5.05 -39.80 -11.06
N GLY A 111 5.92 -40.76 -10.71
CA GLY A 111 6.45 -41.67 -11.73
C GLY A 111 7.35 -42.80 -11.23
N GLN A 112 6.77 -43.93 -10.81
CA GLN A 112 7.24 -45.28 -11.19
C GLN A 112 6.12 -46.31 -10.91
N PRO A 113 6.05 -47.47 -11.61
CA PRO A 113 4.89 -47.83 -12.41
C PRO A 113 4.20 -49.08 -11.86
N THR A 114 3.01 -49.31 -12.35
CA THR A 114 2.34 -50.61 -12.35
C THR A 114 3.12 -51.62 -13.21
N GLY A 115 3.29 -52.85 -12.70
CA GLY A 115 3.76 -54.04 -13.45
C GLY A 115 4.68 -54.91 -12.60
N ALA A 116 4.21 -55.95 -11.91
CA ALA A 116 3.84 -57.29 -12.39
C ALA A 116 5.02 -58.29 -12.38
N SER A 117 4.69 -59.53 -11.98
CA SER A 117 5.50 -60.78 -12.01
C SER A 117 6.51 -60.91 -10.85
N SER A 118 6.52 -61.98 -10.04
CA SER A 118 5.94 -63.33 -10.09
C SER A 118 5.85 -63.90 -8.67
#